data_AF-A0A7S8MW20-F1
#
_entry.id   AF-A0A7S8MW20-F1
#
_cell.length_a   1.000
_cell.length_b   1.000
_cell.length_c   1.000
_cell.angle_alpha   90.00
_cell.angle_beta   90.00
_cell.angle_gamma   90.00
#
_symmetry.space_group_name_H-M   'P 1'
#
loop_
_entity.id
_entity.type
_entity.pdbx_description
1 polymer ?
#
loop_
_entity_poly.entity_id
_entity_poly.type
_entity_poly.pdbx_seq_one_letter_code
_entity_poly.pdbx_strand_id
1 'polypeptide(L)'
;MNDDAAAELRALRARAYGPDADILRDPVAYDRLQELEEQLRSEQRAPERSGGVGDAPPATPVDGEGATSSASTAPSTDGTESSSAAAPSSDDRGSRSGERAPWSPLTRVPPLARVFWGASVLAAAALAGSVTWGFASIPVISEGSGARQIAALDAVQSVDLPPFSGDPETPSTAFQFAGYTLMTVVNSTDDIDSECLVAFSSENVDEESGFPNGPTYYGCGAGAFPPAASVPIHAGSPAEARERFGEGAALQFVLQDDRVGVFIDSAPGRPVS
;
A
#
# COMPACT_ATOMS: atom_id res chain seq x y z
N MET A 1 38.82 -9.14 23.47
CA MET A 1 39.46 -8.53 22.29
C MET A 1 40.76 -7.88 22.72
N ASN A 2 41.79 -7.89 21.86
CA ASN A 2 43.09 -7.27 22.17
C ASN A 2 43.09 -5.77 21.77
N ASP A 3 43.95 -4.97 22.40
CA ASP A 3 44.00 -3.50 22.20
C ASP A 3 44.27 -3.10 20.74
N ASP A 4 45.13 -3.85 20.04
CA ASP A 4 45.43 -3.63 18.62
C ASP A 4 44.20 -3.84 17.74
N ALA A 5 43.42 -4.89 18.01
CA ALA A 5 42.18 -5.17 17.28
C ALA A 5 41.13 -4.08 17.55
N ALA A 6 41.05 -3.55 18.76
CA ALA A 6 40.14 -2.46 19.10
C ALA A 6 40.56 -1.14 18.41
N ALA A 7 41.87 -0.90 18.22
CA ALA A 7 42.37 0.23 17.45
C ALA A 7 42.09 0.09 15.95
N GLU A 8 42.29 -1.11 15.40
CA GLU A 8 41.97 -1.45 14.01
C GLU A 8 40.47 -1.26 13.73
N LEU A 9 39.59 -1.79 14.60
CA LEU A 9 38.14 -1.62 14.48
C LEU A 9 37.73 -0.14 14.47
N ARG A 10 38.34 0.70 15.33
CA ARG A 10 38.06 2.13 15.37
C ARG A 10 38.45 2.83 14.07
N ALA A 11 39.60 2.47 13.50
CA ALA A 11 40.07 3.03 12.24
C ALA A 11 39.15 2.62 11.07
N LEU A 12 38.74 1.35 11.01
CA LEU A 12 37.82 0.86 9.98
C LEU A 12 36.42 1.47 10.12
N ARG A 13 35.90 1.66 11.34
CA ARG A 13 34.63 2.37 11.57
C ARG A 13 34.67 3.83 11.16
N ALA A 14 35.80 4.52 11.36
CA ALA A 14 35.96 5.89 10.86
C ALA A 14 35.93 5.95 9.33
N ARG A 15 36.48 4.94 8.65
CA ARG A 15 36.43 4.81 7.17
C ARG A 15 35.06 4.37 6.65
N ALA A 16 34.26 3.68 7.47
CA ALA A 16 32.93 3.20 7.08
C ALA A 16 31.81 4.20 7.39
N TYR A 17 31.89 4.87 8.54
CA TYR A 17 30.82 5.69 9.10
C TYR A 17 31.27 7.13 9.39
N GLY A 18 32.50 7.50 9.04
CA GLY A 18 33.01 8.86 9.21
C GLY A 18 32.67 9.80 8.05
N PRO A 19 33.00 11.10 8.19
CA PRO A 19 32.66 12.12 7.20
C PRO A 19 33.29 11.88 5.83
N ASP A 20 34.44 11.21 5.78
CA ASP A 20 35.16 10.85 4.55
C ASP A 20 35.06 9.34 4.27
N ALA A 21 33.86 8.76 4.41
CA ALA A 21 33.69 7.31 4.27
C ALA A 21 34.14 6.78 2.90
N ASP A 22 35.16 5.92 2.90
CA ASP A 22 35.78 5.34 1.71
C ASP A 22 35.80 3.80 1.71
N ILE A 23 35.30 3.16 2.78
CA ILE A 23 35.39 1.70 3.00
C ILE A 23 34.82 0.89 1.82
N LEU A 24 33.79 1.39 1.13
CA LEU A 24 33.13 0.68 0.04
C LEU A 24 34.00 0.55 -1.22
N ARG A 25 35.10 1.32 -1.31
CA ARG A 25 36.10 1.21 -2.39
C ARG A 25 37.19 0.18 -2.09
N ASP A 26 37.21 -0.38 -0.87
CA ASP A 26 38.19 -1.34 -0.38
C ASP A 26 37.48 -2.57 0.24
N PRO A 27 37.11 -3.56 -0.59
CA PRO A 27 36.32 -4.71 -0.14
C PRO A 27 37.04 -5.55 0.93
N VAL A 28 38.38 -5.59 0.91
CA VAL A 28 39.18 -6.30 1.91
C VAL A 28 39.07 -5.62 3.28
N ALA A 29 39.11 -4.29 3.32
CA ALA A 29 38.90 -3.54 4.55
C ALA A 29 37.46 -3.67 5.08
N TYR A 30 36.47 -3.78 4.19
CA TYR A 30 35.08 -4.00 4.58
C TYR A 30 34.85 -5.39 5.20
N ASP A 31 35.39 -6.46 4.60
CA ASP A 31 35.32 -7.82 5.15
C ASP A 31 35.98 -7.89 6.53
N ARG A 32 37.14 -7.22 6.68
CA ARG A 32 37.86 -7.13 7.95
C ARG A 32 37.07 -6.39 9.03
N LEU A 33 36.33 -5.34 8.65
CA LEU A 33 35.43 -4.63 9.56
C LEU A 33 34.32 -5.55 10.06
N GLN A 34 33.65 -6.30 9.17
CA GLN A 34 32.58 -7.21 9.56
C GLN A 34 33.06 -8.27 10.56
N GLU A 35 34.22 -8.86 10.32
CA GLU A 35 34.84 -9.85 11.22
C GLU A 35 35.04 -9.29 12.64
N LEU A 36 35.58 -8.08 12.75
CA LEU A 36 35.84 -7.43 14.04
C LEU A 36 34.55 -7.01 14.76
N GLU A 37 33.50 -6.64 14.04
CA GLU A 37 32.19 -6.32 14.62
C GLU A 37 31.43 -7.56 15.11
N GLU A 38 31.60 -8.70 14.42
CA GLU A 38 31.09 -10.00 14.87
C GLU A 38 31.80 -10.48 16.13
N GLN A 39 33.13 -10.37 16.17
CA GLN A 39 33.92 -10.66 17.36
C GLN A 39 33.45 -9.82 18.55
N LEU A 40 33.27 -8.51 18.36
CA LEU A 40 32.76 -7.63 19.41
C LEU A 40 31.34 -8.02 19.88
N ARG A 41 30.42 -8.34 18.96
CA ARG A 41 29.07 -8.84 19.31
C ARG A 41 29.12 -10.13 20.11
N SER A 42 30.00 -11.07 19.73
CA SER A 42 30.15 -12.34 20.44
C SER A 42 30.70 -12.14 21.86
N GLU A 43 31.67 -11.24 22.03
CA GLU A 43 32.23 -10.89 23.34
C GLU A 43 31.22 -10.16 24.23
N GLN A 44 30.39 -9.29 23.67
CA GLN A 44 29.30 -8.62 24.41
C GLN A 44 28.17 -9.56 24.81
N ARG A 45 27.97 -10.66 24.07
CA ARG A 45 26.98 -11.71 24.38
C ARG A 45 27.52 -12.77 25.34
N ALA A 46 28.84 -12.94 25.45
CA ALA A 46 29.47 -13.89 26.37
C ALA A 46 29.24 -13.64 27.88
N PRO A 47 29.05 -12.41 28.42
CA PRO A 47 28.89 -12.21 29.86
C PRO A 47 27.49 -12.59 30.35
N GLU A 48 26.49 -12.78 29.47
CA GLU A 48 25.12 -13.14 29.88
C GLU A 48 24.89 -14.66 30.03
N ARG A 49 25.84 -15.51 29.62
CA ARG A 49 25.66 -16.98 29.65
C ARG A 49 26.17 -17.67 30.91
N SER A 50 26.64 -16.93 31.91
CA SER A 50 27.09 -17.52 33.19
C SER A 50 26.08 -17.37 34.34
N GLY A 51 24.86 -16.90 34.06
CA GLY A 51 23.75 -16.86 35.03
C GLY A 51 22.42 -17.14 34.36
N GLY A 52 21.99 -18.40 34.36
CA GLY A 52 20.65 -18.76 33.87
C GLY A 52 20.55 -20.20 33.40
N VAL A 53 20.29 -21.11 34.34
CA VAL A 53 19.73 -22.43 34.07
C VAL A 53 18.33 -22.25 33.49
N GLY A 54 18.07 -22.81 32.31
CA GLY A 54 16.76 -22.76 31.67
C GLY A 54 16.76 -23.40 30.28
N ASP A 55 16.75 -24.73 30.29
CA ASP A 55 16.13 -25.67 29.33
C ASP A 55 16.10 -25.37 27.82
N ALA A 56 16.70 -26.29 27.06
CA ALA A 56 16.61 -26.40 25.60
C ALA A 56 15.40 -27.27 25.19
N PRO A 57 14.97 -27.32 23.90
CA PRO A 57 15.68 -28.17 22.93
C PRO A 57 15.78 -27.61 21.49
N PRO A 58 16.57 -28.27 20.62
CA PRO A 58 17.16 -27.71 19.41
C PRO A 58 16.37 -27.97 18.12
N ALA A 59 16.75 -27.19 17.09
CA ALA A 59 16.35 -27.30 15.69
C ALA A 59 16.66 -28.67 15.07
N THR A 60 15.76 -29.14 14.20
CA THR A 60 16.01 -30.25 13.27
C THR A 60 16.66 -29.78 11.97
N PRO A 61 17.38 -30.66 11.27
CA PRO A 61 18.29 -30.31 10.18
C PRO A 61 17.54 -30.12 8.85
N VAL A 62 18.10 -29.24 8.02
CA VAL A 62 17.83 -29.10 6.59
C VAL A 62 18.52 -30.23 5.84
N ASP A 63 17.74 -31.04 5.13
CA ASP A 63 18.23 -31.97 4.11
C ASP A 63 17.79 -31.46 2.73
N GLY A 64 18.74 -31.41 1.78
CA GLY A 64 18.50 -31.78 0.39
C GLY A 64 18.34 -30.66 -0.63
N GLU A 65 19.48 -30.26 -1.19
CA GLU A 65 19.72 -29.97 -2.62
C GLU A 65 18.54 -29.99 -3.62
N GLY A 66 18.63 -29.05 -4.57
CA GLY A 66 18.59 -29.48 -5.97
C GLY A 66 17.57 -28.77 -6.84
N ALA A 67 17.94 -27.59 -7.31
CA ALA A 67 17.39 -27.02 -8.53
C ALA A 67 17.53 -28.01 -9.70
N THR A 68 16.43 -28.26 -10.43
CA THR A 68 16.43 -28.22 -11.90
C THR A 68 15.02 -27.99 -12.40
N SER A 69 14.83 -26.80 -12.94
CA SER A 69 13.74 -26.39 -13.81
C SER A 69 14.06 -26.82 -15.24
N SER A 70 13.10 -27.43 -15.94
CA SER A 70 12.94 -27.64 -17.41
C SER A 70 12.21 -28.98 -17.64
N ALA A 71 11.21 -29.15 -18.49
CA ALA A 71 10.52 -28.32 -19.46
C ALA A 71 9.23 -29.07 -19.85
N SER A 72 8.15 -28.35 -20.20
CA SER A 72 7.18 -28.77 -21.23
C SER A 72 6.18 -27.62 -21.45
N THR A 73 6.40 -26.79 -22.46
CA THR A 73 5.79 -26.91 -23.80
C THR A 73 4.32 -26.48 -23.81
N ALA A 74 4.10 -25.32 -24.43
CA ALA A 74 2.82 -24.68 -24.71
C ALA A 74 1.83 -25.59 -25.44
N PRO A 75 0.53 -25.26 -25.38
CA PRO A 75 -0.03 -24.69 -26.61
C PRO A 75 -1.02 -23.52 -26.41
N SER A 76 -0.98 -22.64 -27.41
CA SER A 76 -2.10 -21.87 -27.98
C SER A 76 -2.72 -20.75 -27.15
N THR A 77 -2.27 -19.52 -27.44
CA THR A 77 -3.10 -18.32 -27.42
C THR A 77 -3.16 -17.76 -28.84
N ASP A 78 -4.30 -17.92 -29.49
CA ASP A 78 -4.76 -16.93 -30.46
C ASP A 78 -6.29 -16.90 -30.37
N GLY A 79 -6.81 -15.70 -30.14
CA GLY A 79 -8.22 -15.47 -29.80
C GLY A 79 -8.44 -14.10 -29.16
N THR A 80 -8.03 -13.05 -29.88
CA THR A 80 -8.38 -11.66 -29.63
C THR A 80 -9.84 -11.39 -30.02
N GLU A 81 -10.36 -10.26 -29.54
CA GLU A 81 -11.55 -9.50 -29.98
C GLU A 81 -12.77 -9.71 -29.06
N SER A 82 -13.00 -8.86 -28.05
CA SER A 82 -13.26 -7.41 -28.05
C SER A 82 -14.47 -6.99 -28.90
N SER A 83 -15.47 -6.46 -28.19
CA SER A 83 -16.69 -5.84 -28.70
C SER A 83 -16.40 -4.70 -29.67
N SER A 84 -17.14 -4.61 -30.77
CA SER A 84 -17.93 -3.41 -31.09
C SER A 84 -18.82 -3.63 -32.31
N ALA A 85 -20.00 -3.00 -32.27
CA ALA A 85 -21.03 -3.05 -33.29
C ALA A 85 -20.67 -2.25 -34.55
N ALA A 86 -21.00 -2.78 -35.73
CA ALA A 86 -21.57 -2.05 -36.86
C ALA A 86 -21.93 -3.03 -38.01
N ALA A 87 -23.20 -3.01 -38.42
CA ALA A 87 -23.70 -3.81 -39.53
C ALA A 87 -23.30 -3.20 -40.89
N PRO A 88 -22.99 -4.02 -41.91
CA PRO A 88 -23.06 -3.60 -43.30
C PRO A 88 -24.38 -4.00 -43.96
N SER A 89 -24.73 -3.14 -44.91
CA SER A 89 -25.82 -3.14 -45.87
C SER A 89 -25.91 -4.38 -46.74
N SER A 90 -27.13 -4.74 -47.13
CA SER A 90 -27.40 -5.65 -48.25
C SER A 90 -28.57 -5.11 -49.06
N ASP A 91 -28.25 -4.40 -50.13
CA ASP A 91 -29.09 -4.33 -51.32
C ASP A 91 -28.78 -5.57 -52.17
N ASP A 92 -29.78 -6.35 -52.58
CA ASP A 92 -30.21 -6.45 -53.98
C ASP A 92 -31.33 -7.51 -54.16
N ARG A 93 -32.02 -7.38 -55.28
CA ARG A 93 -33.39 -7.71 -55.67
C ARG A 93 -33.63 -9.20 -55.94
N GLY A 94 -34.91 -9.57 -55.90
CA GLY A 94 -35.43 -10.52 -56.91
C GLY A 94 -36.69 -11.32 -56.60
N SER A 95 -37.82 -10.84 -57.14
CA SER A 95 -38.84 -11.64 -57.85
C SER A 95 -39.98 -12.36 -57.10
N ARG A 96 -41.18 -11.78 -57.31
CA ARG A 96 -42.44 -12.40 -57.81
C ARG A 96 -43.39 -13.15 -56.87
N SER A 97 -44.53 -12.46 -56.63
CA SER A 97 -45.92 -12.88 -56.81
C SER A 97 -46.45 -14.12 -56.09
N GLY A 98 -47.29 -13.86 -55.09
CA GLY A 98 -48.30 -14.78 -54.57
C GLY A 98 -49.32 -14.03 -53.72
N GLU A 99 -50.46 -13.67 -54.31
CA GLU A 99 -51.61 -13.09 -53.61
C GLU A 99 -52.26 -14.12 -52.67
N ARG A 100 -52.43 -13.74 -51.40
CA ARG A 100 -53.60 -14.01 -50.54
C ARG A 100 -53.52 -13.12 -49.29
N ALA A 101 -54.45 -12.18 -49.15
CA ALA A 101 -54.66 -11.33 -47.98
C ALA A 101 -55.39 -12.11 -46.85
N PRO A 102 -55.71 -11.54 -45.66
CA PRO A 102 -55.29 -10.26 -45.04
C PRO A 102 -54.88 -10.44 -43.56
N TRP A 103 -53.68 -10.04 -43.15
CA TRP A 103 -53.35 -9.93 -41.72
C TRP A 103 -53.02 -8.48 -41.38
N SER A 104 -53.98 -7.79 -40.79
CA SER A 104 -53.70 -6.67 -39.91
C SER A 104 -54.14 -7.08 -38.51
N PRO A 105 -53.33 -6.79 -37.48
CA PRO A 105 -53.54 -5.47 -36.90
C PRO A 105 -52.25 -4.73 -36.57
N LEU A 106 -52.43 -3.42 -36.58
CA LEU A 106 -51.55 -2.40 -36.07
C LEU A 106 -50.89 -2.79 -34.73
N THR A 107 -49.57 -2.91 -34.68
CA THR A 107 -48.81 -2.64 -33.45
C THR A 107 -48.38 -1.18 -33.48
N ARG A 108 -49.38 -0.30 -33.38
CA ARG A 108 -49.17 1.12 -33.10
C ARG A 108 -48.66 1.18 -31.66
N VAL A 109 -47.33 1.16 -31.49
CA VAL A 109 -46.70 1.31 -30.18
C VAL A 109 -47.31 2.55 -29.53
N PRO A 110 -47.97 2.45 -28.37
CA PRO A 110 -48.65 3.59 -27.78
C PRO A 110 -47.60 4.69 -27.53
N PRO A 111 -47.94 5.97 -27.70
CA PRO A 111 -46.98 7.07 -27.51
C PRO A 111 -46.36 7.03 -26.10
N LEU A 112 -47.12 6.53 -25.12
CA LEU A 112 -46.66 6.26 -23.76
C LEU A 112 -45.53 5.22 -23.70
N ALA A 113 -45.53 4.17 -24.52
CA ALA A 113 -44.44 3.19 -24.54
C ALA A 113 -43.14 3.80 -25.10
N ARG A 114 -43.23 4.77 -26.02
CA ARG A 114 -42.05 5.52 -26.50
C ARG A 114 -41.53 6.50 -25.43
N VAL A 115 -42.43 7.11 -24.66
CA VAL A 115 -42.08 7.96 -23.51
C VAL A 115 -41.44 7.13 -22.40
N PHE A 116 -41.99 5.95 -22.09
CA PHE A 116 -41.40 5.03 -21.12
C PHE A 116 -40.03 4.52 -21.56
N TRP A 117 -39.85 4.24 -22.85
CA TRP A 117 -38.54 3.85 -23.40
C TRP A 117 -37.52 4.99 -23.29
N GLY A 118 -37.91 6.22 -23.67
CA GLY A 118 -37.06 7.41 -23.52
C GLY A 118 -36.71 7.72 -22.06
N ALA A 119 -37.68 7.59 -21.15
CA ALA A 119 -37.47 7.77 -19.71
C ALA A 119 -36.53 6.71 -19.12
N SER A 120 -36.65 5.45 -19.57
CA SER A 120 -35.77 4.38 -19.12
C SER A 120 -34.32 4.57 -19.60
N VAL A 121 -34.11 5.05 -20.83
CA VAL A 121 -32.77 5.38 -21.36
C VAL A 121 -32.17 6.56 -20.60
N LEU A 122 -32.96 7.60 -20.33
CA LEU A 122 -32.53 8.76 -19.53
C LEU A 122 -32.16 8.37 -18.10
N ALA A 123 -32.96 7.51 -17.45
CA ALA A 123 -32.68 7.02 -16.10
C ALA A 123 -31.39 6.17 -16.07
N ALA A 124 -31.18 5.30 -17.06
CA ALA A 124 -29.97 4.50 -17.17
C ALA A 124 -28.72 5.38 -17.42
N ALA A 125 -28.82 6.40 -18.28
CA ALA A 125 -27.74 7.34 -18.54
C ALA A 125 -27.41 8.20 -17.31
N ALA A 126 -28.41 8.64 -16.55
CA ALA A 126 -28.21 9.38 -15.31
C ALA A 126 -27.54 8.52 -14.23
N LEU A 127 -27.96 7.26 -14.09
CA LEU A 127 -27.34 6.30 -13.16
C LEU A 127 -25.90 6.00 -13.56
N ALA A 128 -25.63 5.70 -14.84
CA ALA A 128 -24.27 5.47 -15.32
C ALA A 128 -23.37 6.70 -15.15
N GLY A 129 -23.86 7.89 -15.50
CA GLY A 129 -23.13 9.15 -15.31
C GLY A 129 -22.81 9.44 -13.85
N SER A 130 -23.72 9.11 -12.92
CA SER A 130 -23.49 9.29 -11.48
C SER A 130 -22.38 8.37 -10.94
N VAL A 131 -22.33 7.11 -11.42
CA VAL A 131 -21.28 6.15 -11.02
C VAL A 131 -19.93 6.56 -11.60
N THR A 132 -19.87 6.99 -12.86
CA THR A 132 -18.62 7.44 -13.49
C THR A 132 -18.06 8.70 -12.83
N TRP A 133 -18.90 9.68 -12.46
CA TRP A 133 -18.44 10.87 -11.74
C TRP A 133 -17.88 10.52 -10.35
N GLY A 134 -18.53 9.60 -9.63
CA GLY A 134 -18.07 9.15 -8.32
C GLY A 134 -16.67 8.54 -8.34
N PHE A 135 -16.34 7.73 -9.35
CA PHE A 135 -15.01 7.13 -9.48
C PHE A 135 -13.97 8.06 -10.12
N ALA A 136 -14.36 8.97 -11.01
CA ALA A 136 -13.45 9.94 -11.63
C ALA A 136 -12.94 11.02 -10.66
N SER A 137 -13.51 11.10 -9.45
CA SER A 137 -13.19 12.15 -8.48
C SER A 137 -12.05 11.79 -7.52
N ILE A 138 -11.54 10.55 -7.54
CA ILE A 138 -10.37 10.20 -6.72
C ILE A 138 -9.12 10.71 -7.46
N PRO A 139 -8.41 11.72 -6.92
CA PRO A 139 -7.15 12.16 -7.50
C PRO A 139 -6.15 11.00 -7.51
N VAL A 140 -5.49 10.77 -8.65
CA VAL A 140 -4.45 9.74 -8.75
C VAL A 140 -3.22 10.22 -8.00
N ILE A 141 -2.91 9.56 -6.89
CA ILE A 141 -1.67 9.73 -6.14
C ILE A 141 -0.75 8.61 -6.63
N SER A 142 0.44 8.97 -7.11
CA SER A 142 1.35 7.99 -7.69
C SER A 142 2.18 7.33 -6.60
N GLU A 143 1.97 6.03 -6.38
CA GLU A 143 2.90 5.19 -5.63
C GLU A 143 3.89 4.50 -6.56
N GLY A 144 5.13 4.31 -6.08
CA GLY A 144 6.13 3.49 -6.75
C GLY A 144 5.88 1.98 -6.67
N SER A 145 4.95 1.53 -5.82
CA SER A 145 4.73 0.12 -5.45
C SER A 145 3.81 -0.64 -6.42
N GLY A 146 3.00 0.05 -7.23
CA GLY A 146 1.94 -0.54 -8.05
C GLY A 146 0.68 -0.96 -7.27
N ALA A 147 0.56 -0.60 -5.98
CA ALA A 147 -0.64 -0.86 -5.18
C ALA A 147 -1.86 -0.09 -5.71
N ARG A 148 -3.06 -0.63 -5.45
CA ARG A 148 -4.30 -0.01 -5.91
C ARG A 148 -4.71 1.10 -4.95
N GLN A 149 -4.80 2.33 -5.45
CA GLN A 149 -5.41 3.43 -4.69
C GLN A 149 -6.91 3.18 -4.51
N ILE A 150 -7.39 3.28 -3.28
CA ILE A 150 -8.79 3.07 -2.89
C ILE A 150 -9.46 4.31 -2.32
N ALA A 151 -8.68 5.31 -1.91
CA ALA A 151 -9.18 6.60 -1.45
C ALA A 151 -8.13 7.71 -1.58
N ALA A 152 -8.60 8.95 -1.47
CA ALA A 152 -7.78 10.12 -1.18
C ALA A 152 -8.47 10.88 -0.05
N LEU A 153 -7.71 11.25 0.98
CA LEU A 153 -8.20 11.88 2.20
C LEU A 153 -7.86 13.35 2.18
N ASP A 154 -8.86 14.16 2.53
CA ASP A 154 -8.67 15.58 2.82
C ASP A 154 -8.44 15.78 4.33
N ALA A 155 -7.77 16.87 4.67
CA ALA A 155 -7.50 17.25 6.05
C ALA A 155 -8.80 17.43 6.84
N VAL A 156 -8.83 16.90 8.06
CA VAL A 156 -9.94 17.06 8.99
C VAL A 156 -9.72 18.34 9.79
N GLN A 157 -10.64 19.31 9.69
CA GLN A 157 -10.51 20.63 10.32
C GLN A 157 -10.75 20.65 11.84
N SER A 158 -11.00 19.50 12.47
CA SER A 158 -11.36 19.42 13.90
C SER A 158 -11.06 18.04 14.47
N VAL A 159 -9.79 17.74 14.70
CA VAL A 159 -9.37 16.65 15.57
C VAL A 159 -8.71 17.31 16.78
N ASP A 160 -9.12 16.92 17.99
CA ASP A 160 -8.32 17.20 19.19
C ASP A 160 -7.03 16.42 19.03
N LEU A 161 -6.04 17.07 18.43
CA LEU A 161 -4.77 16.46 18.19
C LEU A 161 -4.03 16.38 19.51
N PRO A 162 -3.36 15.26 19.77
CA PRO A 162 -2.57 15.10 20.96
C PRO A 162 -1.59 16.27 21.19
N PRO A 163 -1.20 16.57 22.44
CA PRO A 163 -0.26 17.65 22.73
C PRO A 163 1.13 17.45 22.09
N PHE A 164 1.44 16.25 21.58
CA PHE A 164 2.69 15.95 20.86
C PHE A 164 2.63 16.20 19.35
N SER A 165 1.49 16.66 18.84
CA SER A 165 1.23 16.77 17.40
C SER A 165 2.06 17.85 16.69
N GLY A 166 2.67 18.78 17.41
CA GLY A 166 3.67 19.68 16.84
C GLY A 166 3.89 20.93 17.67
N ASP A 167 4.78 21.80 17.21
CA ASP A 167 4.93 23.15 17.74
C ASP A 167 3.67 23.97 17.41
N PRO A 168 3.12 24.79 18.32
CA PRO A 168 1.98 25.67 18.02
C PRO A 168 2.18 26.59 16.80
N GLU A 169 3.41 26.83 16.36
CA GLU A 169 3.71 27.64 15.17
C GLU A 169 3.55 26.87 13.84
N THR A 170 3.59 25.55 13.86
CA THR A 170 3.37 24.68 12.68
C THR A 170 2.32 23.61 13.03
N PRO A 171 1.02 23.92 12.85
CA PRO A 171 -0.04 22.98 13.20
C PRO A 171 0.04 21.74 12.31
N SER A 172 0.10 20.58 12.94
CA SER A 172 -0.03 19.28 12.29
C SER A 172 -1.36 19.14 11.59
N THR A 173 -1.33 18.58 10.39
CA THR A 173 -2.53 18.27 9.61
C THR A 173 -2.97 16.85 9.93
N ALA A 174 -4.26 16.65 10.21
CA ALA A 174 -4.82 15.35 10.57
C ALA A 174 -5.74 14.79 9.48
N PHE A 175 -5.74 13.47 9.34
CA PHE A 175 -6.57 12.71 8.41
C PHE A 175 -7.19 11.53 9.14
N GLN A 176 -8.32 11.01 8.66
CA GLN A 176 -8.96 9.83 9.25
C GLN A 176 -9.39 8.85 8.17
N PHE A 177 -9.18 7.55 8.43
CA PHE A 177 -9.61 6.49 7.54
C PHE A 177 -9.72 5.15 8.27
N ALA A 178 -10.87 4.49 8.16
CA ALA A 178 -11.08 3.14 8.66
C ALA A 178 -10.69 2.93 10.14
N GLY A 179 -11.03 3.88 11.01
CA GLY A 179 -10.67 3.87 12.44
C GLY A 179 -9.21 4.22 12.77
N TYR A 180 -8.42 4.61 11.77
CA TYR A 180 -7.09 5.19 11.97
C TYR A 180 -7.14 6.72 11.91
N THR A 181 -6.37 7.36 12.78
CA THR A 181 -6.00 8.77 12.69
C THR A 181 -4.59 8.83 12.10
N LEU A 182 -4.41 9.71 11.11
CA LEU A 182 -3.10 10.06 10.60
C LEU A 182 -2.80 11.51 10.90
N MET A 183 -1.53 11.84 11.12
CA MET A 183 -1.10 13.22 11.26
C MET A 183 0.29 13.46 10.69
N THR A 184 0.53 14.68 10.24
CA THR A 184 1.86 15.14 9.83
C THR A 184 2.65 15.61 11.05
N VAL A 185 3.91 15.23 11.13
CA VAL A 185 4.86 15.73 12.13
C VAL A 185 6.17 16.09 11.45
N VAL A 186 6.81 17.17 11.90
CA VAL A 186 8.16 17.51 11.44
C VAL A 186 9.16 16.85 12.36
N ASN A 187 10.11 16.11 11.79
CA ASN A 187 11.26 15.60 12.49
C ASN A 187 12.50 16.36 12.04
N SER A 188 13.12 17.09 12.96
CA SER A 188 14.37 17.81 12.73
C SER A 188 15.54 16.99 13.28
N THR A 189 16.45 16.54 12.42
CA THR A 189 17.70 15.87 12.83
C THR A 189 18.88 16.53 12.14
N ASP A 190 19.91 16.94 12.89
CA ASP A 190 21.11 17.61 12.36
C ASP A 190 20.80 18.80 11.42
N ASP A 191 19.84 19.65 11.81
CA ASP A 191 19.32 20.80 11.02
C ASP A 191 18.65 20.41 9.68
N ILE A 192 18.30 19.14 9.49
CA ILE A 192 17.51 18.65 8.37
C ILE A 192 16.09 18.37 8.85
N ASP A 193 15.14 19.16 8.34
CA ASP A 193 13.72 18.94 8.57
C ASP A 193 13.18 17.90 7.59
N SER A 194 12.55 16.86 8.14
CA SER A 194 11.85 15.82 7.39
C SER A 194 10.41 15.78 7.83
N GLU A 195 9.49 15.94 6.88
CA GLU A 195 8.07 15.73 7.16
C GLU A 195 7.78 14.23 7.27
N CYS A 196 7.06 13.83 8.29
CA CYS A 196 6.69 12.46 8.56
C CYS A 196 5.19 12.32 8.65
N LEU A 197 4.68 11.23 8.08
CA LEU A 197 3.29 10.82 8.27
C LEU A 197 3.24 9.76 9.36
N VAL A 198 2.41 9.98 10.38
CA VAL A 198 2.20 9.06 11.50
C VAL A 198 0.76 8.55 11.45
N ALA A 199 0.55 7.25 11.63
CA ALA A 199 -0.75 6.60 11.67
C ALA A 199 -0.89 5.76 12.94
N PHE A 200 -2.01 5.94 13.64
CA PHE A 200 -2.33 5.22 14.88
C PHE A 200 -3.84 4.96 14.96
N SER A 201 -4.23 3.98 15.79
CA SER A 201 -5.66 3.73 16.02
C SER A 201 -6.28 4.90 16.77
N SER A 202 -7.38 5.43 16.25
CA SER A 202 -8.12 6.53 16.88
C SER A 202 -8.68 6.15 18.25
N GLU A 203 -8.97 4.86 18.47
CA GLU A 203 -9.56 4.37 19.73
C GLU A 203 -8.54 4.19 20.86
N ASN A 204 -7.25 4.19 20.52
CA ASN A 204 -6.19 3.92 21.48
C ASN A 204 -5.54 5.19 22.04
N VAL A 205 -6.09 6.37 21.80
CA VAL A 205 -5.52 7.61 22.34
C VAL A 205 -5.83 7.71 23.83
N ASP A 206 -4.78 7.83 24.65
CA ASP A 206 -4.93 8.07 26.08
C ASP A 206 -5.56 9.45 26.33
N GLU A 207 -6.66 9.51 27.07
CA GLU A 207 -7.40 10.77 27.29
C GLU A 207 -6.62 11.78 28.16
N GLU A 208 -5.68 11.31 28.99
CA GLU A 208 -4.94 12.17 29.92
C GLU A 208 -3.66 12.73 29.29
N SER A 209 -2.89 11.89 28.61
CA SER A 209 -1.61 12.24 27.99
C SER A 209 -1.73 12.57 26.51
N GLY A 210 -2.84 12.20 25.87
CA GLY A 210 -3.07 12.32 24.44
C GLY A 210 -2.22 11.37 23.59
N PHE A 211 -1.39 10.51 24.18
CA PHE A 211 -0.54 9.62 23.39
C PHE A 211 -1.29 8.38 22.90
N PRO A 212 -1.04 7.92 21.67
CA PRO A 212 -1.59 6.65 21.21
C PRO A 212 -0.97 5.49 21.97
N ASN A 213 -1.83 4.64 22.52
CA ASN A 213 -1.48 3.35 23.08
C ASN A 213 -1.38 2.30 21.96
N GLY A 214 -0.37 1.44 22.03
CA GLY A 214 -0.17 0.38 21.05
C GLY A 214 0.62 0.79 19.80
N PRO A 215 0.49 0.05 18.69
CA PRO A 215 1.37 0.23 17.54
C PRO A 215 1.09 1.55 16.84
N THR A 216 2.17 2.32 16.66
CA THR A 216 2.19 3.53 15.83
C THR A 216 3.04 3.23 14.59
N TYR A 217 2.50 3.56 13.43
CA TYR A 217 3.18 3.39 12.15
C TYR A 217 3.60 4.76 11.67
N TYR A 218 4.81 4.90 11.14
CA TYR A 218 5.30 6.18 10.66
C TYR A 218 6.24 5.99 9.47
N GLY A 219 6.36 7.03 8.65
CA GLY A 219 7.41 7.13 7.65
C GLY A 219 7.63 8.56 7.19
N CYS A 220 8.90 8.94 7.12
CA CYS A 220 9.33 10.28 6.77
C CYS A 220 9.66 10.36 5.29
N GLY A 221 9.34 11.51 4.70
CA GLY A 221 9.76 11.84 3.34
C GLY A 221 11.26 12.15 3.30
N ALA A 222 11.84 11.98 2.10
CA ALA A 222 13.24 12.31 1.85
C ALA A 222 13.41 12.74 0.39
N GLY A 223 13.69 14.02 0.16
CA GLY A 223 13.85 14.57 -1.20
C GLY A 223 12.59 14.38 -2.04
N ALA A 224 12.69 13.60 -3.13
CA ALA A 224 11.55 13.32 -4.01
C ALA A 224 10.64 12.20 -3.50
N PHE A 225 10.99 11.55 -2.39
CA PHE A 225 10.17 10.49 -1.80
C PHE A 225 9.19 11.09 -0.79
N PRO A 226 7.87 10.96 -1.03
CA PRO A 226 6.87 11.48 -0.12
C PRO A 226 6.86 10.72 1.22
N PRO A 227 6.39 11.36 2.31
CA PRO A 227 6.12 10.66 3.56
C PRO A 227 5.06 9.57 3.35
N ALA A 228 5.34 8.36 3.84
CA ALA A 228 4.44 7.22 3.66
C ALA A 228 4.44 6.28 4.88
N ALA A 229 3.26 5.93 5.37
CA ALA A 229 3.07 5.00 6.47
C ALA A 229 2.36 3.73 6.00
N SER A 230 2.98 2.57 6.24
CA SER A 230 2.41 1.26 5.89
C SER A 230 1.86 0.57 7.14
N VAL A 231 0.60 0.14 7.07
CA VAL A 231 -0.18 -0.38 8.19
C VAL A 231 -0.70 -1.78 7.85
N PRO A 232 -0.18 -2.84 8.47
CA PRO A 232 -0.75 -4.18 8.35
C PRO A 232 -2.08 -4.27 9.12
N ILE A 233 -3.04 -5.00 8.58
CA ILE A 233 -4.32 -5.30 9.23
C ILE A 233 -4.20 -6.63 9.98
N HIS A 234 -4.37 -6.59 11.29
CA HIS A 234 -4.27 -7.73 12.20
C HIS A 234 -5.38 -7.68 13.26
N ALA A 235 -5.48 -8.69 14.12
CA ALA A 235 -6.55 -8.79 15.14
C ALA A 235 -6.65 -7.59 16.10
N GLY A 236 -5.58 -6.82 16.27
CA GLY A 236 -5.51 -5.61 17.10
C GLY A 236 -5.71 -4.30 16.34
N SER A 237 -5.99 -4.36 15.03
CA SER A 237 -6.34 -3.19 14.22
C SER A 237 -7.78 -2.71 14.52
N PRO A 238 -8.13 -1.45 14.20
CA PRO A 238 -9.47 -0.91 14.35
C PRO A 238 -10.53 -1.81 13.71
N ALA A 239 -11.70 -1.92 14.36
CA ALA A 239 -12.79 -2.78 13.89
C ALA A 239 -13.21 -2.45 12.45
N GLU A 240 -13.32 -1.17 12.11
CA GLU A 240 -13.70 -0.72 10.77
C GLU A 240 -12.71 -1.20 9.69
N ALA A 241 -11.40 -1.11 9.94
CA ALA A 241 -10.39 -1.61 9.02
C ALA A 241 -10.43 -3.14 8.87
N ARG A 242 -10.59 -3.88 9.99
CA ARG A 242 -10.68 -5.34 9.97
C ARG A 242 -11.90 -5.83 9.21
N GLU A 243 -13.06 -5.22 9.44
CA GLU A 243 -14.32 -5.59 8.77
C GLU A 243 -14.28 -5.27 7.28
N ARG A 244 -13.64 -4.14 6.90
CA ARG A 244 -13.60 -3.69 5.51
C ARG A 244 -12.55 -4.39 4.65
N PHE A 245 -11.37 -4.67 5.20
CA PHE A 245 -10.22 -5.15 4.43
C PHE A 245 -9.81 -6.59 4.77
N GLY A 246 -10.17 -7.08 5.95
CA GLY A 246 -9.78 -8.40 6.44
C GLY A 246 -8.35 -8.43 7.01
N GLU A 247 -8.11 -9.37 7.92
CA GLU A 247 -6.77 -9.62 8.47
C GLU A 247 -5.81 -10.14 7.39
N GLY A 248 -4.54 -9.74 7.48
CA GLY A 248 -3.51 -10.06 6.49
C GLY A 248 -3.43 -9.10 5.31
N ALA A 249 -4.40 -8.19 5.15
CA ALA A 249 -4.27 -7.06 4.23
C ALA A 249 -3.25 -6.04 4.75
N ALA A 250 -2.75 -5.18 3.86
CA ALA A 250 -1.93 -4.03 4.23
C ALA A 250 -2.45 -2.77 3.54
N LEU A 251 -2.54 -1.69 4.31
CA LEU A 251 -2.83 -0.35 3.81
C LEU A 251 -1.52 0.44 3.73
N GLN A 252 -1.38 1.26 2.70
CA GLN A 252 -0.33 2.27 2.63
C GLN A 252 -0.97 3.65 2.50
N PHE A 253 -0.45 4.57 3.29
CA PHE A 253 -0.88 5.97 3.31
C PHE A 253 0.27 6.81 2.81
N VAL A 254 0.06 7.62 1.77
CA VAL A 254 1.09 8.46 1.17
C VAL A 254 0.63 9.91 1.18
N LEU A 255 1.42 10.77 1.80
CA LEU A 255 1.18 12.20 1.80
C LEU A 255 1.67 12.79 0.47
N GLN A 256 0.78 13.43 -0.27
CA GLN A 256 1.12 14.21 -1.45
C GLN A 256 0.40 15.55 -1.39
N ASP A 257 1.20 16.62 -1.41
CA ASP A 257 0.74 17.98 -1.17
C ASP A 257 0.03 18.08 0.20
N ASP A 258 -1.27 18.32 0.21
CA ASP A 258 -2.11 18.49 1.41
C ASP A 258 -3.09 17.31 1.62
N ARG A 259 -2.90 16.20 0.90
CA ARG A 259 -3.80 15.05 0.93
C ARG A 259 -3.07 13.74 1.12
N VAL A 260 -3.79 12.76 1.65
CA VAL A 260 -3.27 11.40 1.84
C VAL A 260 -3.93 10.44 0.86
N GLY A 261 -3.13 9.81 0.00
CA GLY A 261 -3.57 8.68 -0.80
C GLY A 261 -3.61 7.41 0.03
N VAL A 262 -4.69 6.64 -0.10
CA VAL A 262 -4.81 5.34 0.56
C VAL A 262 -4.73 4.24 -0.48
N PHE A 263 -3.79 3.32 -0.28
CA PHE A 263 -3.53 2.20 -1.15
C PHE A 263 -3.71 0.91 -0.37
N ILE A 264 -4.11 -0.15 -1.09
CA ILE A 264 -4.22 -1.49 -0.52
C ILE A 264 -3.35 -2.45 -1.30
N ASP A 265 -2.57 -3.25 -0.58
CA ASP A 265 -1.87 -4.38 -1.17
C ASP A 265 -2.92 -5.41 -1.62
N SER A 266 -2.96 -5.65 -2.93
CA SER A 266 -3.83 -6.66 -3.52
C SER A 266 -3.12 -8.01 -3.48
N ALA A 267 -2.72 -8.48 -2.30
CA ALA A 267 -2.24 -9.85 -2.12
C ALA A 267 -3.42 -10.73 -1.67
N PRO A 268 -3.98 -11.61 -2.53
CA PRO A 268 -4.92 -12.62 -2.07
C PRO A 268 -4.22 -13.54 -1.07
N GLY A 269 -4.89 -13.78 0.06
CA GLY A 269 -4.31 -14.43 1.23
C GLY A 269 -3.51 -15.69 0.92
N ARG A 270 -2.30 -15.77 1.48
CA ARG A 270 -1.77 -17.05 1.92
C ARG A 270 -2.24 -17.27 3.35
N PRO A 271 -3.13 -18.23 3.63
CA PRO A 271 -3.25 -18.72 4.99
C PRO A 271 -1.89 -19.27 5.42
N VAL A 272 -1.39 -18.78 6.54
CA VAL A 272 -0.25 -19.38 7.23
C VAL A 272 -0.74 -20.76 7.68
N SER A 273 -0.20 -21.81 7.05
CA SER A 273 -0.36 -23.20 7.50
C SER A 273 0.78 -23.58 8.42
#